data_AF-A0A1J7CNQ4-F1
#
_entry.id   AF-A0A1J7CNQ4-F1
#
_cell.length_a   1.000
_cell.length_b   1.000
_cell.length_c   1.000
_cell.angle_alpha   90.00
_cell.angle_beta   90.00
_cell.angle_gamma   90.00
#
_symmetry.space_group_name_H-M   'P 1'
#
loop_
_entity.id
_entity.type
_entity.pdbx_description
1 polymer ?
#
loop_
_entity_poly.entity_id
_entity_poly.type
_entity_poly.pdbx_seq_one_letter_code
_entity_poly.pdbx_strand_id
1 'polypeptide(L)'
;MAICLYSLKFILEDKNRLFFLYVFLAFLFHTSALFFLIYYFLNRDFKRYFVVGALVLAIIIGKSSIPTYAFSSFANFLGGASSDKAEGYVLNQLSETSLSLTGLIRRLLFFVLFLVNYDFLVKKWQSYRLIFNGYVFGLCIYFLFKDTFIILVGRGGFYFNVMECFLLASQLLLFKYKKERSYILLILLIYACLIFYQSISEFPMLFLPYKGIFINEYFPREGL
;
A
#
# COMPACT_ATOMS: atom_id res chain seq x y z
N MET A 1 4.55 -2.92 11.12
CA MET A 1 4.61 -3.58 9.78
C MET A 1 5.46 -4.85 9.77
N ALA A 2 6.72 -4.86 10.24
CA ALA A 2 7.56 -6.06 10.19
C ALA A 2 6.96 -7.29 10.89
N ILE A 3 6.40 -7.12 12.10
CA ILE A 3 5.69 -8.17 12.85
C ILE A 3 4.51 -8.72 12.04
N CYS A 4 3.73 -7.83 11.40
CA CYS A 4 2.61 -8.20 10.54
C CYS A 4 3.10 -9.02 9.34
N LEU A 5 4.13 -8.57 8.62
CA LEU A 5 4.67 -9.31 7.47
C LEU A 5 5.17 -10.69 7.87
N TYR A 6 5.88 -10.79 9.01
CA TYR A 6 6.32 -12.07 9.55
C TYR A 6 5.14 -13.00 9.86
N SER A 7 4.01 -12.46 10.31
CA SER A 7 2.82 -13.25 10.64
C SER A 7 2.19 -13.97 9.44
N LEU A 8 2.40 -13.48 8.20
CA LEU A 8 1.82 -14.08 6.99
C LEU A 8 2.24 -15.54 6.79
N LYS A 9 3.45 -15.91 7.20
CA LYS A 9 3.92 -17.30 7.09
C LYS A 9 3.01 -18.27 7.86
N PHE A 10 2.41 -17.82 8.97
CA PHE A 10 1.53 -18.67 9.77
C PHE A 10 0.19 -18.93 9.08
N ILE A 11 -0.24 -18.05 8.19
CA ILE A 11 -1.40 -18.31 7.32
C ILE A 11 -1.06 -19.40 6.29
N LEU A 12 0.16 -19.35 5.74
CA LEU A 12 0.63 -20.34 4.75
C LEU A 12 0.89 -21.72 5.36
N GLU A 13 1.25 -21.77 6.64
CA GLU A 13 1.48 -23.01 7.41
C GLU A 13 0.22 -23.51 8.14
N ASP A 14 -0.97 -22.94 7.87
CA ASP A 14 -2.24 -23.23 8.56
C ASP A 14 -2.23 -23.03 10.09
N LYS A 15 -1.24 -22.32 10.63
CA LYS A 15 -1.11 -21.96 12.06
C LYS A 15 -1.86 -20.67 12.41
N ASN A 16 -3.15 -20.64 12.11
CA ASN A 16 -3.99 -19.44 12.20
C ASN A 16 -3.97 -18.76 13.58
N ARG A 17 -3.89 -19.53 14.67
CA ARG A 17 -3.80 -18.99 16.04
C ARG A 17 -2.56 -18.10 16.24
N LEU A 18 -1.42 -18.49 15.66
CA LEU A 18 -0.19 -17.70 15.72
C LEU A 18 -0.30 -16.44 14.87
N PHE A 19 -0.97 -16.50 13.71
CA PHE A 19 -1.25 -15.31 12.92
C PHE A 19 -2.00 -14.25 13.76
N PHE A 20 -3.10 -14.63 14.40
CA PHE A 20 -3.89 -13.71 15.24
C PHE A 20 -3.09 -13.17 16.43
N LEU A 21 -2.28 -14.00 17.08
CA LEU A 21 -1.40 -13.57 18.18
C LEU A 21 -0.41 -12.49 17.73
N TYR A 22 0.27 -12.69 16.60
CA TYR A 22 1.25 -11.72 16.11
C TYR A 22 0.61 -10.41 15.63
N VAL A 23 -0.59 -10.48 15.04
CA VAL A 23 -1.35 -9.27 14.71
C VAL A 23 -1.78 -8.52 15.98
N PHE A 24 -2.21 -9.24 17.02
CA PHE A 24 -2.52 -8.65 18.32
C PHE A 24 -1.29 -7.99 18.96
N LEU A 25 -0.12 -8.65 18.94
CA LEU A 25 1.13 -8.05 19.41
C LEU A 25 1.50 -6.79 18.61
N ALA A 26 1.33 -6.81 17.29
CA ALA A 26 1.56 -5.62 16.45
C ALA A 26 0.58 -4.48 16.76
N PHE A 27 -0.67 -4.81 17.11
CA PHE A 27 -1.71 -3.85 17.50
C PHE A 27 -1.32 -3.06 18.76
N LEU A 28 -0.60 -3.67 19.70
CA LEU A 28 -0.10 -2.99 20.91
C LEU A 28 0.87 -1.83 20.57
N PHE A 29 1.56 -1.89 19.43
CA PHE A 29 2.42 -0.80 18.96
C PHE A 29 1.67 0.20 18.08
N HIS A 30 0.75 -0.27 17.24
CA HIS A 30 0.02 0.60 16.32
C HIS A 30 -1.35 0.01 15.97
N THR A 31 -2.42 0.77 16.25
CA THR A 31 -3.81 0.31 16.09
C THR A 31 -4.15 -0.14 14.67
N SER A 32 -3.57 0.51 13.65
CA SER A 32 -3.77 0.12 12.25
C SER A 32 -3.28 -1.29 11.89
N ALA A 33 -2.52 -1.97 12.77
CA ALA A 33 -2.16 -3.36 12.56
C ALA A 33 -3.40 -4.29 12.45
N LEU A 34 -4.55 -3.89 12.99
CA LEU A 34 -5.80 -4.66 12.85
C LEU A 34 -6.27 -4.77 11.40
N PHE A 35 -5.92 -3.83 10.51
CA PHE A 35 -6.21 -3.97 9.07
C PHE A 35 -5.56 -5.23 8.48
N PHE A 36 -4.48 -5.71 9.08
CA PHE A 36 -3.79 -6.90 8.63
C PHE A 36 -4.60 -8.18 8.83
N LEU A 37 -5.62 -8.19 9.69
CA LEU A 37 -6.52 -9.33 9.89
C LEU A 37 -7.20 -9.78 8.59
N ILE A 38 -7.41 -8.88 7.64
CA ILE A 38 -8.04 -9.23 6.35
C ILE A 38 -7.25 -10.31 5.60
N TYR A 39 -5.93 -10.40 5.78
CA TYR A 39 -5.09 -11.40 5.12
C TYR A 39 -5.51 -12.84 5.41
N TYR A 40 -6.16 -13.08 6.54
CA TYR A 40 -6.76 -14.38 6.86
C TYR A 40 -7.72 -14.86 5.77
N PHE A 41 -8.49 -13.95 5.16
CA PHE A 41 -9.45 -14.27 4.10
C PHE A 41 -8.83 -14.27 2.70
N LEU A 42 -7.62 -13.74 2.54
CA LEU A 42 -6.97 -13.54 1.25
C LEU A 42 -6.14 -14.75 0.78
N ASN A 43 -5.91 -15.77 1.62
CA ASN A 43 -5.22 -17.01 1.19
C ASN A 43 -6.16 -17.96 0.43
N ARG A 44 -6.83 -17.47 -0.62
CA ARG A 44 -7.82 -18.22 -1.41
C ARG A 44 -7.64 -17.97 -2.90
N ASP A 45 -8.02 -18.94 -3.73
CA ASP A 45 -7.93 -18.78 -5.17
C ASP A 45 -9.19 -18.08 -5.68
N PHE A 46 -9.08 -16.76 -5.91
CA PHE A 46 -10.18 -15.99 -6.48
C PHE A 46 -10.16 -16.11 -8.00
N LYS A 47 -11.33 -16.34 -8.60
CA LYS A 47 -11.44 -16.38 -10.06
C LYS A 47 -11.09 -15.00 -10.63
N ARG A 48 -10.34 -14.98 -11.75
CA ARG A 48 -9.83 -13.74 -12.36
C ARG A 48 -10.90 -12.68 -12.61
N TYR A 49 -12.10 -13.08 -13.03
CA TYR A 49 -13.19 -12.14 -13.27
C TYR A 49 -13.70 -11.47 -11.98
N PHE A 50 -13.64 -12.15 -10.83
CA PHE A 50 -13.95 -11.52 -9.54
C PHE A 50 -12.87 -10.52 -9.14
N VAL A 51 -11.60 -10.85 -9.35
CA VAL A 51 -10.46 -9.96 -9.07
C VAL A 51 -10.56 -8.68 -9.91
N VAL A 52 -10.73 -8.82 -11.22
CA VAL A 52 -10.86 -7.68 -12.14
C VAL A 52 -12.16 -6.91 -11.86
N GLY A 53 -13.27 -7.62 -11.64
CA GLY A 53 -14.55 -7.00 -11.33
C GLY A 53 -14.51 -6.17 -10.04
N ALA A 54 -13.87 -6.68 -8.98
CA ALA A 54 -13.69 -5.95 -7.73
C ALA A 54 -12.87 -4.67 -7.93
N LEU A 55 -11.80 -4.73 -8.74
CA LEU A 55 -10.98 -3.56 -9.03
C LEU A 55 -11.74 -2.51 -9.86
N VAL A 56 -12.49 -2.94 -10.87
CA VAL A 56 -13.33 -2.05 -11.70
C VAL A 56 -14.41 -1.40 -10.85
N LEU A 57 -15.11 -2.17 -10.00
CA LEU A 57 -16.10 -1.65 -9.06
C LEU A 57 -15.46 -0.65 -8.08
N ALA A 58 -14.27 -0.93 -7.56
CA ALA A 58 -13.54 -0.01 -6.69
C ALA A 58 -13.24 1.33 -7.39
N ILE A 59 -12.86 1.31 -8.66
CA ILE A 59 -12.62 2.52 -9.46
C ILE A 59 -13.91 3.32 -9.69
N ILE A 60 -15.01 2.63 -10.03
CA ILE A 60 -16.30 3.28 -10.29
C ILE A 60 -16.85 3.90 -9.00
N ILE A 61 -16.90 3.12 -7.92
CA ILE A 61 -17.39 3.58 -6.61
C ILE A 61 -16.48 4.69 -6.07
N GLY A 62 -15.16 4.57 -6.23
CA GLY A 62 -14.20 5.57 -5.80
C GLY A 62 -14.36 6.94 -6.45
N LYS A 63 -14.92 7.00 -7.66
CA LYS A 63 -15.28 8.26 -8.34
C LYS A 63 -16.62 8.85 -7.92
N SER A 64 -17.44 8.07 -7.22
CA SER A 64 -18.73 8.52 -6.71
C SER A 64 -18.58 9.20 -5.35
N SER A 65 -19.64 9.83 -4.85
CA SER A 65 -19.70 10.38 -3.48
C SER A 65 -19.92 9.31 -2.41
N ILE A 66 -20.14 8.03 -2.78
CA ILE A 66 -20.43 6.93 -1.86
C ILE A 66 -19.35 6.76 -0.78
N PRO A 67 -18.04 6.75 -1.10
CA PRO A 67 -16.99 6.62 -0.08
C PRO A 67 -17.04 7.76 0.93
N THR A 68 -17.33 8.99 0.49
CA THR A 68 -17.47 10.17 1.35
C THR A 68 -18.63 10.05 2.31
N TYR A 69 -19.81 9.63 1.83
CA TYR A 69 -20.97 9.40 2.69
C TYR A 69 -20.78 8.25 3.66
N ALA A 70 -20.15 7.16 3.21
CA ALA A 70 -19.84 6.01 4.07
C ALA A 70 -18.87 6.42 5.19
N PHE A 71 -17.85 7.22 4.86
CA PHE A 71 -16.87 7.70 5.83
C PHE A 71 -17.49 8.68 6.83
N SER A 72 -18.26 9.67 6.37
CA SER A 72 -18.92 10.63 7.27
C SER A 72 -19.93 9.95 8.20
N SER A 73 -20.69 8.99 7.69
CA SER A 73 -21.61 8.19 8.51
C SER A 73 -20.87 7.37 9.57
N PHE A 74 -19.73 6.77 9.20
CA PHE A 74 -18.89 6.02 10.14
C PHE A 74 -18.23 6.91 11.20
N ALA A 75 -17.77 8.10 10.82
CA ALA A 75 -17.21 9.09 11.74
C ALA A 75 -18.27 9.60 12.74
N ASN A 76 -19.47 9.91 12.24
CA ASN A 76 -20.61 10.32 13.06
C ASN A 76 -21.06 9.23 14.03
N PHE A 77 -21.03 7.97 13.60
CA PHE A 77 -21.34 6.82 14.46
C PHE A 77 -20.32 6.65 15.60
N LEU A 78 -19.05 6.95 15.37
CA LEU A 78 -17.99 6.82 16.37
C LEU A 78 -18.01 7.92 17.46
N GLY A 79 -18.57 9.10 17.15
CA GLY A 79 -18.73 10.21 18.09
C GLY A 79 -17.43 10.85 18.63
N GLY A 80 -17.51 12.11 19.11
CA GLY A 80 -16.44 12.79 19.85
C GLY A 80 -15.18 13.16 19.05
N ALA A 81 -14.00 13.12 19.69
CA ALA A 81 -12.69 13.57 19.17
C ALA A 81 -12.21 12.92 17.84
N SER A 82 -12.92 11.89 17.36
CA SER A 82 -12.68 11.23 16.07
C SER A 82 -13.38 11.98 14.93
N SER A 83 -14.50 12.64 15.23
CA SER A 83 -15.25 13.54 14.34
C SER A 83 -14.42 14.77 13.99
N ASP A 84 -13.89 15.47 15.00
CA ASP A 84 -13.11 16.70 14.80
C ASP A 84 -11.82 16.46 14.01
N LYS A 85 -11.18 15.30 14.21
CA LYS A 85 -10.03 14.87 13.40
C LYS A 85 -10.45 14.55 11.96
N ALA A 86 -11.55 13.82 11.78
CA ALA A 86 -12.07 13.49 10.45
C ALA A 86 -12.47 14.75 9.65
N GLU A 87 -13.15 15.70 10.28
CA GLU A 87 -13.52 16.99 9.68
C GLU A 87 -12.27 17.83 9.35
N GLY A 88 -11.29 17.88 10.25
CA GLY A 88 -10.00 18.52 9.98
C GLY A 88 -9.27 17.97 8.76
N TYR A 89 -9.44 16.69 8.41
CA TYR A 89 -8.85 16.08 7.21
C TYR A 89 -9.69 16.25 5.94
N VAL A 90 -10.98 16.53 6.06
CA VAL A 90 -11.85 16.90 4.93
C VAL A 90 -11.67 18.39 4.58
N LEU A 91 -11.50 19.25 5.59
CA LEU A 91 -11.32 20.70 5.44
C LEU A 91 -9.88 21.09 5.08
N ASN A 92 -8.88 20.44 5.67
CA ASN A 92 -7.53 20.49 5.12
C ASN A 92 -7.52 19.59 3.90
N GLN A 93 -7.95 20.14 2.77
CA GLN A 93 -7.44 19.77 1.45
C GLN A 93 -5.91 19.91 1.56
N LEU A 94 -5.24 18.91 2.13
CA LEU A 94 -3.81 18.79 2.13
C LEU A 94 -3.46 18.76 0.66
N SER A 95 -3.03 19.95 0.22
CA SER A 95 -2.41 20.35 -1.03
C SER A 95 -2.51 19.27 -2.08
N GLU A 96 -3.23 19.55 -3.17
CA GLU A 96 -3.18 18.94 -4.50
C GLU A 96 -1.93 18.07 -4.80
N THR A 97 -1.71 17.02 -4.02
CA THR A 97 -1.03 15.81 -4.41
C THR A 97 -2.14 15.05 -5.09
N SER A 98 -2.69 15.69 -6.13
CA SER A 98 -3.50 15.07 -7.15
C SER A 98 -2.71 13.82 -7.49
N LEU A 99 -3.19 12.67 -7.01
CA LEU A 99 -2.48 11.42 -7.18
C LEU A 99 -2.22 11.30 -8.66
N SER A 100 -0.94 11.42 -9.04
CA SER A 100 -0.63 11.75 -10.42
C SER A 100 -1.19 10.65 -11.32
N LEU A 101 -1.75 11.04 -12.46
CA LEU A 101 -2.25 10.10 -13.45
C LEU A 101 -1.19 9.02 -13.75
N THR A 102 0.08 9.41 -13.73
CA THR A 102 1.26 8.55 -13.81
C THR A 102 1.32 7.47 -12.73
N GLY A 103 1.13 7.81 -11.45
CA GLY A 103 1.10 6.85 -10.35
C GLY A 103 -0.05 5.84 -10.46
N LEU A 104 -1.18 6.28 -11.00
CA LEU A 104 -2.34 5.42 -11.26
C LEU A 104 -2.06 4.43 -12.39
N ILE A 105 -1.59 4.92 -13.54
CA ILE A 105 -1.22 4.09 -14.69
C ILE A 105 -0.19 3.04 -14.28
N ARG A 106 0.84 3.43 -13.52
CA ARG A 106 1.87 2.51 -13.02
C ARG A 106 1.30 1.35 -12.22
N ARG A 107 0.38 1.62 -11.29
CA ARG A 107 -0.28 0.58 -10.48
C ARG A 107 -1.11 -0.38 -11.34
N LEU A 108 -1.82 0.14 -12.35
CA LEU A 108 -2.56 -0.70 -13.28
C LEU A 108 -1.65 -1.54 -14.17
N LEU A 109 -0.53 -1.00 -14.64
CA LEU A 109 0.47 -1.75 -15.41
C LEU A 109 1.04 -2.93 -14.60
N PHE A 110 1.39 -2.70 -13.33
CA PHE A 110 1.87 -3.77 -12.45
C PHE A 110 0.77 -4.78 -12.12
N PHE A 111 -0.46 -4.33 -11.88
CA PHE A 111 -1.60 -5.24 -11.72
C PHE A 111 -1.75 -6.17 -12.92
N VAL A 112 -1.72 -5.64 -14.15
CA VAL A 112 -1.81 -6.44 -15.38
C VAL A 112 -0.62 -7.41 -15.49
N LEU A 113 0.60 -6.94 -15.26
CA LEU A 113 1.81 -7.77 -15.27
C LEU A 113 1.69 -8.96 -14.31
N PHE A 114 1.24 -8.72 -13.08
CA PHE A 114 1.07 -9.76 -12.07
C PHE A 114 -0.07 -10.71 -12.41
N LEU A 115 -1.19 -10.20 -12.91
CA LEU A 115 -2.35 -11.01 -13.28
C LEU A 115 -2.05 -11.95 -14.46
N VAL A 116 -1.34 -11.47 -15.49
CA VAL A 116 -0.96 -12.28 -16.66
C VAL A 116 -0.05 -13.45 -16.26
N ASN A 117 0.89 -13.20 -15.35
CA ASN A 117 1.86 -14.19 -14.91
C ASN A 117 1.38 -15.07 -13.73
N TYR A 118 0.14 -14.85 -13.26
CA TYR A 118 -0.39 -15.46 -12.03
C TYR A 118 -0.32 -17.00 -12.03
N ASP A 119 -0.86 -17.66 -13.06
CA ASP A 119 -0.95 -19.13 -13.08
C ASP A 119 0.42 -19.81 -13.04
N PHE A 120 1.42 -19.20 -13.69
CA PHE A 120 2.77 -19.70 -13.69
C PHE A 120 3.43 -19.50 -12.32
N LEU A 121 3.29 -18.29 -11.76
CA LEU A 121 3.97 -17.92 -10.52
C LEU A 121 3.37 -18.61 -9.29
N VAL A 122 2.06 -18.82 -9.22
CA VAL A 122 1.42 -19.57 -8.13
C VAL A 122 1.92 -21.01 -8.06
N LYS A 123 2.13 -21.67 -9.22
CA LYS A 123 2.67 -23.03 -9.27
C LYS A 123 4.11 -23.11 -8.76
N LYS A 124 4.91 -22.06 -9.01
CA LYS A 124 6.32 -22.02 -8.63
C LYS A 124 6.54 -21.52 -7.19
N TRP A 125 5.65 -20.66 -6.71
CA TRP A 125 5.70 -20.08 -5.37
C TRP A 125 4.29 -19.90 -4.82
N GLN A 126 3.86 -20.83 -3.96
CA GLN A 126 2.49 -20.86 -3.44
C GLN A 126 2.09 -19.58 -2.68
N SER A 127 3.06 -18.92 -2.02
CA SER A 127 2.83 -17.64 -1.32
C SER A 127 2.42 -16.51 -2.26
N TYR A 128 2.68 -16.64 -3.57
CA TYR A 128 2.30 -15.66 -4.58
C TYR A 128 0.81 -15.34 -4.54
N ARG A 129 -0.05 -16.35 -4.31
CA ARG A 129 -1.51 -16.17 -4.20
C ARG A 129 -1.89 -15.18 -3.11
N LEU A 130 -1.39 -15.39 -1.89
CA LEU A 130 -1.68 -14.55 -0.73
C LEU A 130 -1.18 -13.12 -0.94
N ILE A 131 0.03 -12.99 -1.46
CA ILE A 131 0.69 -11.70 -1.71
C ILE A 131 -0.05 -10.94 -2.82
N PHE A 132 -0.42 -11.61 -3.91
CA PHE A 132 -1.20 -11.03 -5.01
C PHE A 132 -2.56 -10.54 -4.53
N ASN A 133 -3.31 -11.36 -3.80
CA ASN A 133 -4.61 -10.96 -3.27
C ASN A 133 -4.50 -9.79 -2.28
N GLY A 134 -3.45 -9.78 -1.44
CA GLY A 134 -3.12 -8.64 -0.59
C GLY A 134 -2.88 -7.36 -1.38
N TYR A 135 -2.09 -7.44 -2.45
CA TYR A 135 -1.82 -6.33 -3.35
C TYR A 135 -3.11 -5.80 -4.00
N VAL A 136 -3.94 -6.69 -4.56
CA VAL A 136 -5.22 -6.30 -5.18
C VAL A 136 -6.14 -5.64 -4.16
N PHE A 137 -6.23 -6.18 -2.95
CA PHE A 137 -7.03 -5.57 -1.89
C PHE A 137 -6.53 -4.15 -1.55
N GLY A 138 -5.20 -3.97 -1.48
CA GLY A 138 -4.58 -2.65 -1.34
C GLY A 138 -4.93 -1.69 -2.47
N LEU A 139 -4.94 -2.17 -3.72
CA LEU A 139 -5.38 -1.38 -4.87
C LEU A 139 -6.87 -1.01 -4.77
N CYS A 140 -7.74 -1.92 -4.34
CA CYS A 140 -9.15 -1.62 -4.14
C CYS A 140 -9.35 -0.52 -3.09
N ILE A 141 -8.67 -0.59 -1.95
CA ILE A 141 -8.69 0.47 -0.92
C ILE A 141 -8.20 1.79 -1.52
N TYR A 142 -7.08 1.76 -2.24
CA TYR A 142 -6.53 2.94 -2.89
C TYR A 142 -7.55 3.57 -3.84
N PHE A 143 -8.16 2.79 -4.74
CA PHE A 143 -9.11 3.33 -5.72
C PHE A 143 -10.41 3.81 -5.07
N LEU A 144 -10.90 3.14 -4.03
CA LEU A 144 -12.11 3.53 -3.31
C LEU A 144 -11.94 4.83 -2.54
N PHE A 145 -10.77 5.06 -1.93
CA PHE A 145 -10.60 6.08 -0.90
C PHE A 145 -9.55 7.14 -1.19
N LYS A 146 -8.90 7.13 -2.37
CA LYS A 146 -7.81 8.07 -2.70
C LYS A 146 -8.17 9.55 -2.53
N ASP A 147 -9.42 9.92 -2.79
CA ASP A 147 -9.88 11.31 -2.76
C ASP A 147 -10.58 11.67 -1.43
N THR A 148 -10.88 10.69 -0.60
CA THR A 148 -11.78 10.85 0.56
C THR A 148 -11.09 10.55 1.89
N PHE A 149 -10.24 9.52 1.94
CA PHE A 149 -9.64 9.04 3.18
C PHE A 149 -8.14 8.78 3.00
N ILE A 150 -7.43 9.86 2.70
CA ILE A 150 -5.98 9.88 2.41
C ILE A 150 -5.16 9.20 3.52
N ILE A 151 -5.58 9.29 4.78
CA ILE A 151 -4.87 8.65 5.90
C ILE A 151 -4.96 7.13 5.84
N LEU A 152 -6.14 6.58 5.51
CA LEU A 152 -6.29 5.14 5.33
C LEU A 152 -5.48 4.67 4.12
N VAL A 153 -5.53 5.40 3.02
CA VAL A 153 -4.76 5.07 1.81
C VAL A 153 -3.25 5.16 2.07
N GLY A 154 -2.81 6.16 2.82
CA GLY A 154 -1.42 6.31 3.24
C GLY A 154 -1.02 5.22 4.23
N ARG A 155 -1.52 5.26 5.46
CA ARG A 155 -1.07 4.40 6.57
C ARG A 155 -1.60 2.97 6.49
N GLY A 156 -2.86 2.79 6.12
CA GLY A 156 -3.48 1.47 5.96
C GLY A 156 -3.04 0.79 4.66
N GLY A 157 -2.94 1.57 3.57
CA GLY A 157 -2.48 1.06 2.28
C GLY A 157 -1.04 0.57 2.29
N PHE A 158 -0.15 1.10 3.14
CA PHE A 158 1.24 0.60 3.24
C PHE A 158 1.33 -0.91 3.55
N TYR A 159 0.44 -1.43 4.38
CA TYR A 159 0.42 -2.86 4.73
C TYR A 159 0.19 -3.77 3.52
N PHE A 160 -0.50 -3.26 2.50
CA PHE A 160 -0.85 -3.99 1.28
C PHE A 160 0.09 -3.62 0.11
N ASN A 161 0.48 -2.35 0.00
CA ASN A 161 1.36 -1.86 -1.05
C ASN A 161 2.76 -2.49 -0.99
N VAL A 162 3.25 -2.85 0.21
CA VAL A 162 4.54 -3.55 0.35
C VAL A 162 4.58 -4.90 -0.40
N MET A 163 3.41 -5.50 -0.67
CA MET A 163 3.31 -6.71 -1.50
C MET A 163 3.82 -6.50 -2.92
N GLU A 164 3.74 -5.28 -3.46
CA GLU A 164 4.23 -4.94 -4.80
C GLU A 164 5.71 -5.30 -4.95
N CYS A 165 6.53 -5.03 -3.94
CA CYS A 165 7.97 -5.36 -3.96
C CYS A 165 8.21 -6.86 -4.11
N PHE A 166 7.46 -7.68 -3.38
CA PHE A 166 7.56 -9.14 -3.45
C PHE A 166 7.04 -9.68 -4.80
N LEU A 167 5.98 -9.08 -5.34
CA LEU A 167 5.43 -9.44 -6.65
C LEU A 167 6.39 -9.09 -7.79
N LEU A 168 7.01 -7.90 -7.76
CA LEU A 168 8.06 -7.51 -8.71
C LEU A 168 9.25 -8.46 -8.64
N ALA A 169 9.76 -8.76 -7.44
CA ALA A 169 10.86 -9.69 -7.26
C ALA A 169 10.53 -11.11 -7.78
N SER A 170 9.29 -11.56 -7.57
CA SER A 170 8.85 -12.89 -8.03
C SER A 170 8.83 -13.03 -9.56
N GLN A 171 8.79 -11.93 -10.33
CA GLN A 171 8.86 -11.99 -11.79
C GLN A 171 10.18 -12.59 -12.29
N LEU A 172 11.25 -12.52 -11.49
CA LEU A 172 12.54 -13.18 -11.80
C LEU A 172 12.41 -14.70 -11.92
N LEU A 173 11.38 -15.29 -11.33
CA LEU A 173 11.10 -16.72 -11.42
C LEU A 173 10.58 -17.13 -12.80
N LEU A 174 10.15 -16.19 -13.66
CA LEU A 174 9.76 -16.48 -15.05
C LEU A 174 10.96 -16.90 -15.90
N PHE A 175 12.13 -16.33 -15.62
CA PHE A 175 13.33 -16.52 -16.42
C PHE A 175 14.10 -17.76 -15.98
N LYS A 176 14.49 -18.60 -16.93
CA LYS A 176 15.26 -19.83 -16.66
C LYS A 176 16.74 -19.52 -16.50
N TYR A 177 17.28 -18.63 -17.34
CA TYR A 177 18.71 -18.38 -17.45
C TYR A 177 19.19 -17.30 -16.47
N LYS A 178 20.38 -17.50 -15.90
CA LYS A 178 20.98 -16.55 -14.94
C LYS A 178 21.21 -15.16 -15.56
N LYS A 179 21.66 -15.11 -16.83
CA LYS A 179 21.92 -13.85 -17.55
C LYS A 179 20.65 -12.99 -17.68
N GLU A 180 19.53 -13.61 -18.07
CA GLU A 180 18.23 -12.92 -18.17
C GLU A 180 17.79 -12.35 -16.81
N ARG A 181 17.91 -13.13 -15.74
CA ARG A 181 17.62 -12.65 -14.38
C ARG A 181 18.49 -11.46 -13.99
N SER A 182 19.78 -11.47 -14.32
CA SER A 182 20.68 -10.35 -14.06
C SER A 182 20.26 -9.08 -14.81
N TYR A 183 19.85 -9.19 -16.08
CA TYR A 183 19.35 -8.03 -16.83
C TYR A 183 18.06 -7.45 -16.21
N ILE A 184 17.12 -8.30 -15.82
CA ILE A 184 15.88 -7.84 -15.18
C ILE A 184 16.14 -7.24 -13.80
N LEU A 185 17.06 -7.82 -13.01
CA LEU A 185 17.50 -7.24 -11.75
C LEU A 185 18.11 -5.85 -11.93
N LEU A 186 18.93 -5.66 -12.98
CA LEU A 186 19.50 -4.35 -13.31
C LEU A 186 18.39 -3.35 -13.67
N ILE A 187 17.40 -3.74 -14.46
CA ILE A 187 16.25 -2.89 -14.80
C ILE A 187 15.45 -2.53 -13.54
N LEU A 188 15.18 -3.49 -12.66
CA LEU A 188 14.47 -3.25 -11.39
C LEU A 188 15.27 -2.32 -10.46
N LEU A 189 16.59 -2.45 -10.43
CA LEU A 189 17.47 -1.56 -9.67
C LEU A 189 17.42 -0.13 -10.21
N ILE A 190 17.55 0.05 -11.52
CA ILE A 190 17.44 1.37 -12.16
C ILE A 190 16.07 1.98 -11.86
N TYR A 191 15.01 1.20 -12.02
CA TYR A 191 13.65 1.64 -11.69
C TYR A 191 13.51 2.04 -10.22
N ALA A 192 14.07 1.26 -9.28
CA ALA A 192 14.04 1.59 -7.86
C ALA A 192 14.79 2.91 -7.57
N CYS A 193 15.95 3.14 -8.19
CA CYS A 193 16.69 4.40 -8.07
C CYS A 193 15.87 5.60 -8.59
N LEU A 194 15.16 5.44 -9.71
CA LEU A 194 14.30 6.50 -10.27
C LEU A 194 13.15 6.86 -9.33
N ILE A 195 12.43 5.84 -8.80
CA ILE A 195 11.34 6.06 -7.85
C ILE A 195 11.85 6.68 -6.54
N PHE A 196 13.02 6.25 -6.07
CA PHE A 196 13.63 6.81 -4.88
C PHE A 196 13.99 8.29 -5.07
N TYR A 197 14.59 8.64 -6.20
CA TYR A 197 14.90 10.04 -6.55
C TYR A 197 13.62 10.87 -6.66
N GLN A 198 12.59 10.36 -7.34
CA GLN A 198 11.28 11.02 -7.42
C GLN A 198 10.72 11.29 -6.01
N SER A 199 10.75 10.30 -5.13
CA SER A 199 10.23 10.40 -3.76
C SER A 199 10.97 11.46 -2.94
N ILE A 200 12.29 11.62 -3.13
CA ILE A 200 13.07 12.70 -2.50
C ILE A 200 12.69 14.06 -3.09
N SER A 201 12.55 14.14 -4.42
CA SER A 201 12.23 15.38 -5.14
C SER A 201 10.85 15.95 -4.81
N GLU A 202 9.91 15.10 -4.37
CA GLU A 202 8.58 15.52 -3.92
C GLU A 202 8.62 16.26 -2.57
N PHE A 203 9.63 15.98 -1.72
CA PHE A 203 9.76 16.59 -0.39
C PHE A 203 11.20 17.01 -0.07
N PRO A 204 11.83 17.88 -0.88
CA PRO A 204 13.26 18.19 -0.77
C PRO A 204 13.63 18.79 0.60
N MET A 205 12.71 19.56 1.18
CA MET A 205 12.85 20.20 2.50
C MET A 205 12.97 19.20 3.66
N LEU A 206 12.38 18.00 3.54
CA LEU A 206 12.49 16.96 4.59
C LEU A 206 13.87 16.32 4.64
N PHE A 207 14.65 16.43 3.56
CA PHE A 207 15.98 15.84 3.43
C PHE A 207 17.11 16.86 3.64
N LEU A 208 16.76 18.14 3.77
CA LEU A 208 17.70 19.17 4.20
C LEU A 208 17.81 19.15 5.73
N PRO A 209 19.02 19.08 6.30
CA PRO A 209 19.20 19.12 7.75
C PRO A 209 18.70 20.45 8.28
N TYR A 210 17.94 20.40 9.38
CA TYR A 210 17.40 21.58 10.04
C TYR A 210 18.48 22.58 10.46
N LYS A 211 19.66 22.08 10.84
CA LYS A 211 20.86 22.87 11.09
C LYS A 211 22.07 22.10 10.54
N GLY A 212 22.70 22.64 9.51
CA GLY A 212 23.94 22.11 8.96
C GLY A 212 25.15 22.87 9.48
N ILE A 213 26.33 22.31 9.26
CA ILE A 213 27.61 23.00 9.51
C ILE A 213 27.86 24.09 8.44
N PHE A 214 27.22 23.97 7.27
CA PHE A 214 27.41 24.85 6.11
C PHE A 214 26.07 25.36 5.50
N ILE A 215 24.93 24.98 6.08
CA ILE A 215 23.58 25.33 5.60
C ILE A 215 22.65 25.54 6.81
N ASN A 216 21.67 26.45 6.71
CA ASN A 216 20.72 26.76 7.79
C ASN A 216 21.38 27.25 9.11
N GLU A 217 22.41 28.10 9.02
CA GLU A 217 23.15 28.60 10.18
C GLU A 217 22.41 29.69 10.98
N TYR A 218 21.54 30.47 10.31
CA TYR A 218 20.84 31.61 10.90
C TYR A 218 19.32 31.36 10.91
N PHE A 219 18.74 31.26 12.11
CA PHE A 219 17.31 31.32 12.34
C PHE A 219 17.02 32.53 13.24
N PRO A 220 16.33 33.58 12.76
CA PRO A 220 15.79 34.57 13.65
C PRO A 220 14.76 33.89 14.54
N ARG A 221 14.93 34.00 15.87
CA ARG A 221 13.86 33.71 16.81
C ARG A 221 12.83 34.83 16.65
N GLU A 222 11.90 34.69 15.70
CA GLU A 222 10.67 35.47 15.81
C GLU A 222 9.96 35.00 17.07
N GLY A 223 9.82 35.94 18.00
CA GLY A 223 9.44 35.71 19.38
C GLY A 223 8.03 35.15 19.52
N LEU A 224 7.91 34.30 20.55
CA LEU A 224 6.70 34.17 21.35
C LEU A 224 6.23 35.53 21.87
#